data_AF-A0A2P5ABP3-F1
#
_entry.id   AF-A0A2P5ABP3-F1
#
_cell.length_a   1.000
_cell.length_b   1.000
_cell.length_c   1.000
_cell.angle_alpha   90.00
_cell.angle_beta   90.00
_cell.angle_gamma   90.00
#
_symmetry.space_group_name_H-M   'P 1'
#
loop_
_entity.id
_entity.type
_entity.pdbx_description
1 polymer ?
#
loop_
_entity_poly.entity_id
_entity_poly.type
_entity_poly.pdbx_seq_one_letter_code
_entity_poly.pdbx_strand_id
1 'polypeptide(L)' 'MAKFAIDALEYSCVDGFGSSLIELDGGKLVDLVVPETDRAEIEAQALPKVSLTKIDLEWVHVISEGWASPLRGFMRED' A
#
# COMPACT_ATOMS: atom_id res chain seq x y z
N MET A 1 15.28 36.65 21.44
CA MET A 1 14.92 35.30 21.89
C MET A 1 13.49 35.00 21.47
N ALA A 2 13.27 34.56 20.24
CA ALA A 2 11.95 34.15 19.75
C ALA A 2 12.16 32.90 18.87
N LYS A 3 12.14 31.72 19.50
CA LYS A 3 12.19 30.42 18.81
C LYS A 3 11.42 29.37 19.62
N PHE A 4 10.14 29.60 19.88
CA PHE A 4 9.27 28.60 20.55
C PHE A 4 7.79 28.69 20.12
N ALA A 5 7.52 29.12 18.89
CA ALA A 5 6.16 29.19 18.35
C ALA A 5 6.11 28.71 16.90
N ILE A 6 6.63 27.51 16.64
CA ILE A 6 6.46 26.81 15.34
C ILE A 6 5.54 25.58 15.51
N ASP A 7 4.92 25.39 16.68
CA ASP A 7 3.94 24.33 16.83
C ASP A 7 2.52 24.86 16.65
N ALA A 8 1.85 24.24 15.68
CA ALA A 8 0.40 24.21 15.45
C ALA A 8 -0.25 25.54 15.07
N LEU A 9 -0.38 25.77 13.76
CA LEU A 9 -1.64 26.07 13.04
C LEU A 9 -1.27 26.48 11.61
N GLU A 10 -2.15 26.13 10.65
CA GLU A 10 -2.02 26.35 9.20
C GLU A 10 -1.25 25.27 8.40
N TYR A 11 -1.78 24.04 8.45
CA TYR A 11 -1.79 23.18 7.26
C TYR A 11 -2.98 23.61 6.36
N SER A 12 -2.96 24.84 5.88
CA SER A 12 -3.88 25.33 4.85
C SER A 12 -3.15 25.31 3.51
N CYS A 13 -3.14 24.16 2.84
CA CYS A 13 -2.77 24.13 1.43
C CYS A 13 -4.06 24.32 0.62
N VAL A 14 -4.33 25.56 0.21
CA VAL A 14 -5.28 25.88 -0.87
C VAL A 14 -4.45 26.30 -2.07
N ASP A 15 -4.64 25.58 -3.17
CA ASP A 15 -4.37 25.90 -4.57
C ASP A 15 -3.01 26.54 -4.94
N GLY A 16 -2.12 25.72 -5.48
CA GLY A 16 -0.95 26.19 -6.21
C GLY A 16 -0.19 25.03 -6.84
N PHE A 17 -0.11 25.04 -8.17
CA PHE A 17 0.64 24.11 -9.03
C PHE A 17 2.10 23.91 -8.58
N GLY A 18 2.32 23.08 -7.57
CA GLY A 18 3.52 22.26 -7.43
C GLY A 18 3.21 20.92 -8.09
N SER A 19 4.17 20.28 -8.74
CA SER A 19 3.95 18.98 -9.39
C SER A 19 3.68 17.87 -8.34
N SER A 20 2.56 17.89 -7.64
CA SER A 20 2.17 16.78 -6.78
C SER A 20 1.63 15.66 -7.65
N LEU A 21 2.09 14.42 -7.39
CA LEU A 21 1.51 13.25 -8.02
C LEU A 21 -0.01 13.19 -7.73
N ILE A 22 -0.74 12.53 -8.64
CA ILE A 22 -2.17 12.24 -8.49
C ILE A 22 -2.40 11.53 -7.15
N GLU A 23 -3.47 11.89 -6.46
CA GLU A 23 -3.89 11.22 -5.24
C GLU A 23 -4.32 9.78 -5.53
N LEU A 24 -3.90 8.85 -4.68
CA LEU A 24 -4.27 7.44 -4.81
C LEU A 24 -5.68 7.23 -4.26
N ASP A 25 -6.40 6.28 -4.86
CA ASP A 25 -7.69 5.84 -4.34
C ASP A 25 -7.53 5.30 -2.91
N GLY A 26 -8.36 5.80 -1.99
CA GLY A 26 -8.24 5.53 -0.55
C GLY A 26 -7.14 6.34 0.17
N GLY A 27 -6.48 7.27 -0.51
CA GLY A 27 -5.54 8.25 0.06
C GLY A 27 -4.14 7.72 0.35
N LYS A 28 -3.86 6.43 0.13
CA LYS A 28 -2.55 5.81 0.38
C LYS A 28 -2.36 4.56 -0.48
N LEU A 29 -1.13 4.31 -0.92
CA LEU A 29 -0.73 3.05 -1.53
C LEU A 29 -0.80 1.90 -0.52
N VAL A 30 -1.45 0.81 -0.93
CA VAL A 30 -1.49 -0.45 -0.19
C VAL A 30 -0.43 -1.40 -0.75
N ASP A 31 0.74 -1.42 -0.12
CA ASP A 31 1.82 -2.38 -0.41
C ASP A 31 1.61 -3.66 0.41
N LEU A 32 1.57 -4.81 -0.26
CA LEU A 32 1.35 -6.12 0.35
C LEU A 32 2.57 -7.03 0.24
N VAL A 33 3.72 -6.52 -0.22
CA VAL A 33 4.98 -7.27 -0.19
C VAL A 33 5.48 -7.32 1.24
N VAL A 34 5.74 -8.53 1.73
CA VAL A 34 6.31 -8.73 3.05
C VAL A 34 7.80 -8.32 3.02
N PRO A 35 8.28 -7.49 3.97
CA PRO A 35 9.69 -7.15 4.05
C PRO A 35 10.60 -8.37 4.21
N GLU A 36 11.81 -8.31 3.63
CA GLU A 36 12.78 -9.43 3.69
C GLU A 36 13.23 -9.81 5.12
N THR A 37 13.01 -8.92 6.10
CA THR A 37 13.35 -9.18 7.50
C THR A 37 12.39 -10.20 8.14
N ASP A 38 11.21 -10.38 7.56
CA ASP A 38 10.18 -11.25 8.11
C ASP A 38 10.31 -12.70 7.60
N ARG A 39 9.97 -13.65 8.46
CA ARG A 39 10.11 -15.10 8.18
C ARG A 39 8.86 -15.71 7.54
N ALA A 40 8.19 -14.97 6.64
CA ALA A 40 6.94 -15.42 6.02
C ALA A 40 7.10 -16.71 5.22
N GLU A 41 8.27 -16.96 4.65
CA GLU A 41 8.56 -18.21 3.92
C GLU A 41 8.46 -19.46 4.81
N ILE A 42 8.90 -19.36 6.08
CA ILE A 42 8.89 -20.49 7.01
C ILE A 42 7.45 -20.84 7.38
N GLU A 43 6.62 -19.83 7.64
CA GLU A 43 5.20 -20.03 7.93
C GLU A 43 4.45 -20.60 6.72
N ALA A 44 4.68 -20.05 5.52
CA ALA A 44 4.04 -20.49 4.29
C ALA A 44 4.32 -21.96 3.94
N GLN A 45 5.48 -22.50 4.33
CA GLN A 45 5.82 -23.91 4.12
C GLN A 45 4.94 -24.88 4.93
N ALA A 46 4.43 -24.44 6.08
CA ALA A 46 3.60 -25.25 6.96
C ALA A 46 2.10 -25.23 6.56
N LEU A 47 1.71 -24.35 5.65
CA LEU A 47 0.32 -24.18 5.24
C LEU A 47 -0.03 -24.98 3.97
N PRO A 48 -1.31 -25.34 3.77
CA PRO A 48 -1.79 -25.90 2.50
C PRO A 48 -1.50 -24.93 1.35
N LYS A 49 -1.07 -25.48 0.21
CA LYS A 49 -0.67 -24.69 -0.96
C LYS A 49 -1.71 -24.83 -2.06
N VAL A 50 -1.99 -23.71 -2.72
CA VAL A 50 -2.80 -23.66 -3.93
C VAL A 50 -1.85 -23.36 -5.10
N SER A 51 -1.95 -24.13 -6.17
CA SER A 51 -1.18 -23.87 -7.39
C SER A 51 -1.77 -22.68 -8.14
N LEU A 52 -0.95 -21.66 -8.37
CA LEU A 52 -1.33 -20.51 -9.17
C LEU A 52 -1.08 -20.79 -10.65
N THR A 53 -2.05 -20.45 -11.50
CA THR A 53 -1.84 -20.36 -12.93
C THR A 53 -1.07 -19.08 -13.26
N LYS A 54 -0.69 -18.91 -14.54
CA LYS A 54 0.00 -17.69 -14.98
C LYS A 54 -0.83 -16.42 -14.72
N ILE A 55 -2.13 -16.48 -15.00
CA ILE A 55 -3.05 -15.34 -14.82
C ILE A 55 -3.15 -15.00 -13.32
N ASP A 56 -3.20 -16.01 -12.46
CA ASP A 56 -3.28 -15.78 -11.01
C ASP A 56 -2.00 -15.08 -10.50
N LEU A 57 -0.83 -15.45 -11.01
CA LEU A 57 0.44 -14.78 -10.67
C LEU A 57 0.47 -13.32 -11.13
N GLU A 58 -0.04 -13.04 -12.34
CA GLU A 58 -0.17 -11.66 -12.84
C GLU A 58 -1.06 -10.82 -11.91
N TRP A 59 -2.18 -11.39 -11.43
CA TRP A 59 -3.04 -10.72 -10.45
C TRP A 59 -2.40 -10.54 -9.08
N VAL A 60 -1.60 -11.51 -8.61
CA VAL A 60 -0.83 -11.35 -7.38
C VAL A 60 0.10 -10.14 -7.48
N HIS A 61 0.79 -9.93 -8.61
CA HIS A 61 1.66 -8.76 -8.80
C HIS A 61 0.89 -7.43 -8.78
N VAL A 62 -0.23 -7.36 -9.52
CA VAL A 62 -1.09 -6.16 -9.56
C VAL A 62 -1.54 -5.78 -8.15
N ILE A 63 -1.96 -6.76 -7.36
CA ILE A 63 -2.42 -6.53 -5.99
C ILE A 63 -1.25 -6.24 -5.05
N SER A 64 -0.11 -6.92 -5.19
CA SER A 64 1.02 -6.78 -4.26
C SER A 64 1.66 -5.40 -4.28
N GLU A 65 1.79 -4.81 -5.47
CA GLU A 65 2.40 -3.48 -5.66
C GLU A 65 1.40 -2.33 -5.42
N GLY A 66 0.14 -2.64 -5.10
CA GLY A 66 -0.87 -1.65 -4.77
C GLY A 66 -1.54 -0.97 -5.98
N TRP A 67 -1.44 -1.53 -7.19
CA TRP A 67 -2.15 -1.01 -8.37
C TRP A 67 -3.68 -1.02 -8.21
N ALA A 68 -4.19 -1.96 -7.42
CA ALA A 68 -5.60 -2.07 -7.08
C ALA A 68 -5.92 -1.50 -5.69
N SER A 69 -5.10 -0.57 -5.17
CA SER A 69 -5.42 0.13 -3.92
C SER A 69 -6.85 0.70 -4.01
N PRO A 70 -7.72 0.51 -2.99
CA PRO A 70 -7.41 0.10 -1.60
C PRO A 70 -7.56 -1.41 -1.30
N LEU A 71 -7.56 -2.30 -2.31
CA LEU A 71 -7.68 -3.74 -2.06
C LEU A 71 -6.55 -4.28 -1.18
N ARG A 72 -6.89 -5.19 -0.27
CA ARG A 72 -5.97 -5.82 0.68
C ARG A 72 -5.71 -7.30 0.40
N GLY A 73 -6.02 -7.73 -0.82
CA GLY A 73 -5.98 -9.12 -1.26
C GLY A 73 -7.06 -9.39 -2.32
N PHE A 74 -7.29 -10.67 -2.62
CA PHE A 74 -8.39 -11.08 -3.50
C PHE A 74 -9.75 -10.70 -2.92
N MET A 75 -10.67 -10.31 -3.80
CA MET A 75 -12.04 -9.94 -3.43
C MET A 75 -12.75 -11.10 -2.75
N ARG A 76 -13.61 -10.75 -1.78
CA ARG A 76 -14.54 -11.66 -1.11
C ARG A 76 -15.94 -11.40 -1.64
N GLU A 77 -16.88 -12.28 -1.32
CA GLU A 77 -18.27 -12.18 -1.79
C GLU A 77 -19.07 -11.05 -1.12
N ASP A 78 -18.73 -10.70 0.12
CA ASP A 78 -19.47 -9.73 0.97
C ASP A 78 -19.65 -8.34 0.34
#